data_AF-A0A2D5UYY9-F1
#
_entry.id   AF-A0A2D5UYY9-F1
#
_cell.length_a   1.000
_cell.length_b   1.000
_cell.length_c   1.000
_cell.angle_alpha   90.00
_cell.angle_beta   90.00
_cell.angle_gamma   90.00
#
_symmetry.space_group_name_H-M   'P 1'
#
loop_
_entity.id
_entity.type
_entity.pdbx_description
1 polymer ?
#
loop_
_entity_poly.entity_id
_entity_poly.type
_entity_poly.pdbx_seq_one_letter_code
_entity_poly.pdbx_strand_id
1 'polypeptide(L)'
;MTIQINLRMPEDFLQQAKDYAQAHGYLNVQEFFREAAREKIYDEYEVREEYLKRLHSKEANTFLSECESKEFEKEMRKRAKLK
;
A
#
# COMPACT_ATOMS: atom_id res chain seq x y z
N MET A 1 -10.96 -2.88 15.98
CA MET A 1 -10.70 -3.95 16.98
C MET A 1 -9.28 -4.42 16.83
N THR A 2 -8.54 -4.52 17.93
CA THR A 2 -7.20 -5.12 17.97
C THR A 2 -7.32 -6.51 18.60
N ILE A 3 -6.63 -7.50 18.02
CA ILE A 3 -6.64 -8.90 18.48
C ILE A 3 -5.19 -9.27 18.79
N GLN A 4 -4.95 -9.90 19.95
CA GLN A 4 -3.64 -10.41 20.34
C GLN A 4 -3.54 -11.91 20.06
N ILE A 5 -2.41 -12.33 19.48
CA ILE A 5 -2.10 -13.73 19.18
C ILE A 5 -0.91 -14.15 20.05
N ASN A 6 -1.01 -15.30 20.71
CA ASN A 6 0.10 -15.89 21.46
C ASN A 6 0.73 -17.01 20.63
N LEU A 7 2.03 -16.89 20.34
CA LEU A 7 2.79 -17.85 19.55
C LEU A 7 3.80 -18.59 20.44
N ARG A 8 3.98 -19.89 20.19
CA ARG A 8 5.07 -20.68 20.79
C ARG A 8 6.15 -20.87 19.75
N MET A 9 7.38 -20.52 20.10
CA MET A 9 8.54 -20.64 19.23
C MET A 9 9.82 -20.89 20.03
N PRO A 10 10.87 -21.45 19.41
CA PRO A 10 12.17 -21.62 20.07
C PRO A 10 12.74 -20.28 20.54
N GLU A 11 13.40 -20.29 21.70
CA GLU A 11 14.00 -19.08 22.28
C GLU A 11 15.07 -18.47 21.37
N ASP A 12 15.92 -19.32 20.78
CA ASP A 12 16.97 -18.89 19.85
C ASP A 12 16.40 -18.14 18.65
N PHE A 13 15.27 -18.61 18.12
CA PHE A 13 14.60 -17.96 16.99
C PHE A 13 14.01 -16.61 17.39
N LEU A 14 13.40 -16.53 18.57
CA LEU A 14 12.90 -15.26 19.09
C LEU A 14 14.03 -14.24 19.29
N GLN A 15 15.21 -14.69 19.72
CA GLN A 15 16.36 -13.82 19.87
C GLN A 15 16.85 -13.30 18.52
N GLN A 16 17.02 -14.17 17.53
CA GLN A 16 17.38 -13.77 16.16
C GLN A 16 16.36 -12.78 15.56
N ALA A 17 15.06 -12.99 15.80
CA ALA A 17 14.02 -12.09 15.33
C ALA A 17 14.10 -10.70 16.00
N LYS A 18 14.46 -10.63 17.28
CA LYS A 18 14.70 -9.35 17.98
C LYS A 18 15.91 -8.62 17.42
N ASP A 19 17.01 -9.33 17.20
CA ASP A 19 18.24 -8.75 16.66
C ASP A 19 18.00 -8.22 15.23
N TYR A 20 17.28 -8.99 14.41
CA TYR A 20 16.85 -8.57 13.09
C TYR A 20 15.96 -7.33 13.14
N ALA A 21 14.97 -7.32 14.04
CA ALA A 21 14.05 -6.21 14.21
C ALA A 21 14.80 -4.91 14.55
N GLN A 22 15.75 -4.99 15.48
CA GLN A 22 16.57 -3.84 15.87
C GLN A 22 17.47 -3.35 14.73
N ALA A 23 18.11 -4.27 13.99
CA ALA A 23 19.01 -3.92 12.88
C ALA A 23 18.28 -3.23 11.71
N HIS A 24 17.01 -3.56 11.49
CA HIS A 24 16.19 -3.02 10.38
C HIS A 24 15.28 -1.86 10.80
N GLY A 25 15.43 -1.36 12.04
CA GLY A 25 14.71 -0.18 12.51
C GLY A 25 13.26 -0.42 12.92
N TYR A 26 12.86 -1.66 13.19
CA TYR A 26 11.56 -1.97 13.75
C TYR A 26 11.51 -1.60 15.25
N LEU A 27 10.34 -1.16 15.71
CA LEU A 27 10.17 -0.64 17.06
C LEU A 27 10.12 -1.79 18.10
N ASN A 28 9.60 -2.94 17.70
CA ASN A 28 9.64 -4.18 18.48
C ASN A 28 9.47 -5.41 17.58
N VAL A 29 9.70 -6.60 18.15
CA VAL A 29 9.59 -7.88 17.43
C VAL A 29 8.15 -8.17 16.96
N GLN A 30 7.13 -7.69 17.65
CA GLN A 30 5.73 -7.92 17.24
C GLN A 30 5.37 -7.12 15.98
N GLU A 31 5.89 -5.90 15.86
CA GLU A 31 5.77 -5.10 14.65
C GLU A 31 6.47 -5.78 13.48
N PHE A 32 7.68 -6.29 13.69
CA PHE A 32 8.39 -7.10 12.69
C PHE A 32 7.54 -8.29 12.23
N PHE A 33 6.99 -9.09 13.14
CA PHE A 33 6.11 -10.21 12.76
C PHE A 33 4.84 -9.76 12.05
N ARG A 34 4.26 -8.62 12.43
CA ARG A 34 3.07 -8.08 11.78
C ARG A 34 3.37 -7.68 10.33
N GLU A 35 4.46 -6.97 10.08
CA GLU A 35 4.83 -6.55 8.73
C GLU A 35 5.28 -7.73 7.88
N ALA A 36 6.03 -8.69 8.44
CA ALA A 36 6.41 -9.91 7.73
C ALA A 36 5.18 -10.76 7.35
N ALA A 37 4.21 -10.90 8.25
CA ALA A 37 2.94 -11.57 7.94
C ALA A 37 2.14 -10.81 6.90
N ARG A 38 2.11 -9.47 6.97
CA ARG A 38 1.48 -8.62 5.96
C ARG A 38 2.10 -8.87 4.59
N GLU A 39 3.41 -8.75 4.46
CA GLU A 39 4.11 -8.94 3.18
C GLU A 39 3.76 -10.28 2.55
N LYS A 40 3.85 -11.39 3.32
CA LYS A 40 3.50 -12.72 2.82
C LYS A 40 2.04 -12.87 2.43
N ILE A 41 1.12 -12.32 3.21
CA ILE A 41 -0.31 -12.37 2.89
C ILE A 41 -0.61 -11.53 1.64
N TYR A 42 -0.06 -10.31 1.54
CA TYR A 42 -0.37 -9.41 0.44
C TYR A 42 0.27 -9.84 -0.88
N ASP A 43 1.43 -10.48 -0.85
CA ASP A 43 2.05 -11.07 -2.05
C ASP A 43 1.26 -12.28 -2.58
N GLU A 44 0.58 -13.01 -1.70
CA GLU A 44 -0.26 -14.17 -2.07
C GLU A 44 -1.73 -13.79 -2.34
N TYR A 45 -2.17 -12.59 -1.94
CA TYR A 45 -3.49 -12.10 -2.29
C TYR A 45 -3.50 -11.70 -3.77
N GLU A 46 -3.94 -12.63 -4.62
CA GLU A 46 -4.44 -12.25 -5.94
C GLU A 46 -5.47 -11.13 -5.75
N VAL A 47 -5.25 -10.01 -6.44
CA VAL A 47 -6.17 -8.86 -6.39
C VAL A 47 -7.56 -9.39 -6.73
N ARG A 48 -8.49 -9.37 -5.77
CA ARG A 48 -9.83 -9.92 -6.01
C ARG A 48 -10.39 -9.34 -7.31
N GLU A 49 -11.00 -10.17 -8.14
CA GLU A 49 -11.51 -9.75 -9.46
C GLU A 49 -12.41 -8.51 -9.40
N GLU A 50 -13.10 -8.30 -8.27
CA GLU A 50 -13.93 -7.13 -7.99
C GLU A 50 -13.13 -5.81 -8.00
N TYR A 51 -11.92 -5.82 -7.44
CA TYR A 51 -11.02 -4.66 -7.45
C TYR A 51 -10.39 -4.47 -8.82
N LEU A 52 -10.05 -5.56 -9.54
CA LEU A 52 -9.59 -5.49 -10.93
C LEU A 52 -10.66 -4.86 -11.83
N LYS A 53 -11.94 -5.26 -11.68
CA LYS A 53 -13.07 -4.67 -12.42
C LYS A 53 -13.23 -3.17 -12.16
N ARG A 54 -12.97 -2.70 -10.94
CA ARG A 54 -12.94 -1.26 -10.61
C ARG A 54 -11.72 -0.55 -11.16
N LEU A 55 -10.52 -1.13 -11.07
CA LEU A 55 -9.29 -0.59 -11.68
C LEU A 55 -9.41 -0.44 -13.19
N HIS A 56 -10.08 -1.38 -13.86
CA HIS A 56 -10.35 -1.34 -15.29
C HIS A 56 -11.65 -0.61 -15.65
N SER A 57 -12.42 -0.13 -14.66
CA SER A 57 -13.59 0.70 -14.95
C SER A 57 -13.14 2.08 -15.44
N LYS A 58 -13.94 2.70 -16.29
CA LYS A 58 -13.66 4.03 -16.83
C LYS A 58 -13.59 5.10 -15.75
N GLU A 59 -14.22 4.87 -14.58
CA GLU A 59 -14.25 5.79 -13.44
C GLU A 59 -12.91 5.85 -12.68
N ALA A 60 -12.15 4.74 -12.62
CA ALA A 60 -10.81 4.74 -12.03
C ALA A 60 -9.75 5.28 -13.01
N ASN A 61 -10.02 5.18 -14.31
CA ASN A 61 -9.20 5.76 -15.38
C ASN A 61 -9.59 7.22 -15.72
N THR A 62 -10.57 7.79 -15.02
CA THR A 62 -10.87 9.23 -15.07
C THR A 62 -10.06 9.98 -14.02
N PHE A 63 -8.75 10.02 -14.19
CA PHE A 63 -8.02 11.24 -13.88
C PHE A 63 -7.90 12.01 -15.19
N LEU A 64 -9.02 12.60 -15.59
CA LEU A 64 -9.24 13.37 -16.81
C LEU A 64 -9.18 12.50 -18.08
N SER A 65 -10.31 12.36 -18.78
CA SER A 65 -10.20 12.02 -20.20
C SER A 65 -9.20 13.00 -20.84
N GLU A 66 -8.34 12.57 -21.76
CA GLU A 66 -7.36 13.47 -22.39
C GLU A 66 -8.02 14.78 -22.89
N CYS A 67 -9.30 14.72 -23.25
CA CYS A 67 -10.12 15.86 -23.63
C CYS A 67 -10.41 16.80 -22.46
N GLU A 68 -10.82 16.30 -21.29
CA GLU A 68 -11.07 17.13 -20.09
C GLU A 68 -9.77 17.74 -19.55
N SER A 69 -8.65 17.02 -19.63
CA SER A 69 -7.31 17.56 -19.34
C SER A 69 -6.97 18.74 -20.25
N LYS A 70 -7.20 18.60 -21.56
CA LYS A 70 -6.93 19.66 -22.55
C LYS A 70 -7.83 20.88 -22.35
N GLU A 71 -9.09 20.67 -21.96
CA GLU A 71 -10.01 21.76 -21.65
C GLU A 71 -9.62 22.50 -20.37
N PHE A 72 -9.24 21.78 -19.31
CA PHE A 72 -8.74 22.37 -18.07
C PHE A 72 -7.43 23.15 -18.28
N GLU A 73 -6.47 22.61 -19.03
CA GLU A 73 -5.24 23.34 -19.40
C GLU A 73 -5.56 24.64 -20.16
N LYS A 74 -6.54 24.61 -21.06
CA LYS A 74 -6.96 25.78 -21.84
C LYS A 74 -7.61 26.84 -20.96
N GLU A 75 -8.39 26.46 -19.95
CA GLU A 75 -8.91 27.39 -18.95
C GLU A 75 -7.81 28.00 -18.09
N MET A 76 -6.85 27.20 -17.64
CA MET A 76 -5.73 27.65 -16.83
C MET A 76 -4.84 28.66 -17.59
N ARG A 77 -4.54 28.40 -18.87
CA ARG A 77 -3.80 29.35 -19.73
C ARG A 77 -4.53 30.68 -19.92
N LYS A 78 -5.86 30.64 -20.14
CA LYS A 78 -6.69 31.85 -20.23
C LYS A 78 -6.65 32.67 -18.93
N ARG A 79 -6.74 32.02 -17.77
CA ARG A 79 -6.68 32.70 -16.46
C ARG A 79 -5.29 33.31 -16.19
N ALA A 80 -4.23 32.65 -16.65
CA ALA A 80 -2.85 33.16 -16.53
C ALA A 80 -2.52 34.32 -17.48
N LYS A 81 -3.44 34.74 -18.37
CA LYS A 81 -3.23 35.76 -19.43
C LYS A 81 -2.01 35.49 -20.33
N LEU A 82 -1.59 34.24 -20.43
CA LEU A 82 -0.61 33.81 -21.40
C LEU A 82 -1.35 33.64 -22.73
N LYS A 83 -1.05 34.50 -23.70
CA LYS A 83 -1.61 34.44 -25.06
C LYS A 83 -1.18 33.17 -25.76
#